data_AF-A0A4P7H2T6-F1
#
_entry.id   AF-A0A4P7H2T6-F1
#
_cell.length_a   1.000
_cell.length_b   1.000
_cell.length_c   1.000
_cell.angle_alpha   90.00
_cell.angle_beta   90.00
_cell.angle_gamma   90.00
#
_symmetry.space_group_name_H-M   'P 1'
#
loop_
_entity.id
_entity.type
_entity.pdbx_description
1 polymer ?
#
loop_
_entity_poly.entity_id
_entity_poly.type
_entity_poly.pdbx_seq_one_letter_code
_entity_poly.pdbx_strand_id
1 'polypeptide(L)'
;MSVELSTAASSAPTVRTARRQPVEQAPTATVDAAEPIVTTHRVTYSDRLKLFIGTGESIDNFLRPLRRLDGHHRFSVQLTRLPAPMRPADITPAISSAPGQNYLRCTGSADALILELHTVVDGAARRCVVGRAGSRDGEPGICVQVPESMPAPWIYPDEVFTAEDAAEIFAGYFHTGTVPPGLALRETAE
;
A
#
# COMPACT_ATOMS: atom_id res chain seq x y z
N MET A 1 73.81 -33.02 -40.85
CA MET A 1 73.47 -33.63 -42.16
C MET A 1 72.26 -34.50 -41.94
N SER A 2 71.29 -34.40 -42.85
CA SER A 2 69.96 -35.01 -42.96
C SER A 2 69.87 -36.48 -42.46
N VAL A 3 68.71 -37.05 -42.09
CA VAL A 3 67.58 -37.40 -42.99
C VAL A 3 66.27 -37.63 -42.19
N GLU A 4 65.19 -37.30 -42.89
CA GLU A 4 63.75 -37.51 -42.73
C GLU A 4 63.22 -38.58 -41.74
N LEU A 5 62.16 -38.21 -41.00
CA LEU A 5 61.26 -39.16 -40.35
C LEU A 5 60.02 -39.41 -41.20
N SER A 6 59.91 -40.68 -41.58
CA SER A 6 58.83 -41.30 -42.33
C SER A 6 57.53 -41.44 -41.52
N THR A 7 56.44 -41.35 -42.25
CA THR A 7 55.03 -41.49 -41.89
C THR A 7 54.69 -42.84 -41.25
N ALA A 8 53.93 -42.81 -40.15
CA ALA A 8 53.17 -43.94 -39.66
C ALA A 8 51.71 -43.52 -39.41
N ALA A 9 50.80 -44.09 -40.20
CA ALA A 9 49.36 -44.03 -39.99
C ALA A 9 48.93 -45.14 -39.03
N SER A 10 48.06 -44.83 -38.08
CA SER A 10 47.24 -45.83 -37.37
C SER A 10 45.88 -45.22 -37.04
N SER A 11 44.84 -45.79 -37.65
CA SER A 11 43.45 -45.38 -37.54
C SER A 11 42.81 -45.97 -36.27
N ALA A 12 42.04 -45.18 -35.53
CA ALA A 12 41.15 -45.64 -34.47
C ALA A 12 39.71 -45.16 -34.72
N PRO A 13 38.68 -45.98 -34.39
CA PRO A 13 37.32 -45.82 -34.89
C PRO A 13 36.46 -44.81 -34.11
N THR A 14 35.63 -44.07 -34.84
CA THR A 14 34.62 -43.13 -34.32
C THR A 14 33.46 -43.88 -33.64
N VAL A 15 33.27 -43.66 -32.33
CA VAL A 15 32.12 -44.14 -31.56
C VAL A 15 30.91 -43.24 -31.85
N ARG A 16 29.89 -43.79 -32.53
CA ARG A 16 28.56 -43.20 -32.68
C ARG A 16 27.77 -43.37 -31.38
N THR A 17 27.55 -42.29 -30.64
CA THR A 17 26.61 -42.28 -29.50
C THR A 17 25.17 -42.19 -30.02
N ALA A 18 24.37 -43.22 -29.69
CA ALA A 18 22.96 -43.30 -30.01
C ALA A 18 22.13 -42.29 -29.19
N ARG A 19 21.22 -41.60 -29.86
CA ARG A 19 20.29 -40.61 -29.30
C ARG A 19 19.28 -41.31 -28.38
N ARG A 20 19.33 -41.04 -27.07
CA ARG A 20 18.31 -41.51 -26.11
C ARG A 20 16.96 -40.85 -26.42
N GLN A 21 15.90 -41.66 -26.52
CA GLN A 21 14.51 -41.20 -26.61
C GLN A 21 14.11 -40.42 -25.35
N PRO A 22 13.32 -39.34 -25.47
CA PRO A 22 12.76 -38.66 -24.30
C PRO A 22 11.71 -39.56 -23.63
N VAL A 23 11.85 -39.71 -22.31
CA VAL A 23 10.88 -40.38 -21.45
C VAL A 23 9.60 -39.54 -21.43
N GLU A 24 8.49 -40.21 -21.71
CA GLU A 24 7.11 -39.72 -21.62
C GLU A 24 6.83 -39.20 -20.20
N GLN A 25 6.71 -37.87 -20.05
CA GLN A 25 6.37 -37.23 -18.78
C GLN A 25 4.88 -37.42 -18.48
N ALA A 26 4.60 -38.17 -17.43
CA ALA A 26 3.29 -38.27 -16.78
C ALA A 26 2.91 -36.92 -16.11
N PRO A 27 1.61 -36.69 -15.81
CA PRO A 27 0.93 -35.43 -16.05
C PRO A 27 1.24 -34.33 -15.03
N THR A 28 1.24 -33.11 -15.58
CA THR A 28 0.94 -31.80 -15.01
C THR A 28 0.76 -31.80 -13.49
N ALA A 29 1.78 -31.28 -12.80
CA ALA A 29 1.62 -30.75 -11.46
C ALA A 29 0.40 -29.83 -11.47
N THR A 30 -0.63 -30.23 -10.75
CA THR A 30 -1.78 -29.39 -10.48
C THR A 30 -1.20 -28.13 -9.86
N VAL A 31 -1.29 -27.00 -10.58
CA VAL A 31 -0.99 -25.71 -10.01
C VAL A 31 -1.97 -25.59 -8.85
N ASP A 32 -1.45 -25.70 -7.64
CA ASP A 32 -2.21 -25.45 -6.43
C ASP A 32 -2.96 -24.16 -6.67
N ALA A 33 -4.29 -24.21 -6.62
CA ALA A 33 -5.12 -23.08 -6.93
C ALA A 33 -4.91 -22.09 -5.79
N ALA A 34 -3.87 -21.26 -5.92
CA ALA A 34 -3.56 -20.19 -4.99
C ALA A 34 -4.86 -19.46 -4.71
N GLU A 35 -5.24 -19.38 -3.42
CA GLU A 35 -6.48 -18.74 -3.02
C GLU A 35 -6.62 -17.42 -3.78
N PRO A 36 -7.79 -17.16 -4.38
CA PRO A 36 -7.95 -15.98 -5.20
C PRO A 36 -7.63 -14.74 -4.37
N ILE A 37 -6.70 -13.92 -4.86
CA ILE A 37 -6.33 -12.66 -4.18
C ILE A 37 -7.61 -11.83 -4.04
N VAL A 38 -8.01 -11.59 -2.79
CA VAL A 38 -9.19 -10.78 -2.47
C VAL A 38 -8.75 -9.40 -2.01
N THR A 39 -9.23 -8.39 -2.70
CA THR A 39 -9.04 -6.99 -2.35
C THR A 39 -10.04 -6.58 -1.29
N THR A 40 -9.57 -5.87 -0.27
CA THR A 40 -10.43 -5.32 0.82
C THR A 40 -10.32 -3.82 0.97
N HIS A 41 -9.22 -3.22 0.50
CA HIS A 41 -8.97 -1.79 0.64
C HIS A 41 -8.47 -1.17 -0.66
N ARG A 42 -8.64 0.15 -0.76
CA ARG A 42 -8.04 1.02 -1.76
C ARG A 42 -7.14 2.03 -1.06
N VAL A 43 -5.89 2.12 -1.50
CA VAL A 43 -4.95 3.18 -1.08
C VAL A 43 -4.83 4.20 -2.19
N THR A 44 -5.08 5.46 -1.88
CA THR A 44 -4.91 6.60 -2.81
C THR A 44 -3.77 7.49 -2.31
N TYR A 45 -2.80 7.77 -3.18
CA TYR A 45 -1.70 8.68 -2.90
C TYR A 45 -1.89 10.01 -3.63
N SER A 46 -2.07 11.09 -2.87
CA SER A 46 -2.15 12.48 -3.39
C SER A 46 -3.08 12.61 -4.59
N ASP A 47 -4.22 11.89 -4.53
CA ASP A 47 -5.28 11.80 -5.54
C ASP A 47 -4.85 11.32 -6.95
N ARG A 48 -3.66 10.73 -7.06
CA ARG A 48 -3.06 10.30 -8.35
C ARG A 48 -2.99 8.80 -8.48
N LEU A 49 -2.24 8.15 -7.59
CA LEU A 49 -1.99 6.71 -7.66
C LEU A 49 -2.99 5.97 -6.77
N LYS A 50 -3.70 5.00 -7.36
CA LYS A 50 -4.62 4.12 -6.64
C LYS A 50 -4.10 2.69 -6.67
N LEU A 51 -3.98 2.08 -5.50
CA LEU A 51 -3.64 0.67 -5.32
C LEU A 51 -4.77 -0.04 -4.60
N PHE A 52 -4.95 -1.31 -4.91
CA PHE A 52 -5.98 -2.17 -4.35
C PHE A 52 -5.29 -3.31 -3.63
N ILE A 53 -5.56 -3.47 -2.34
CA ILE A 53 -4.80 -4.36 -1.46
C ILE A 53 -5.73 -5.31 -0.70
N GLY A 54 -5.23 -6.51 -0.42
CA GLY A 54 -5.92 -7.57 0.32
C GLY A 54 -5.42 -7.72 1.76
N THR A 55 -6.09 -8.56 2.55
CA THR A 55 -5.77 -8.78 3.99
C THR A 55 -4.45 -9.52 4.22
N GLY A 56 -3.98 -10.29 3.23
CA GLY A 56 -2.73 -11.05 3.29
C GLY A 56 -1.51 -10.31 2.74
N GLU A 57 -1.68 -9.08 2.23
CA GLU A 57 -0.54 -8.30 1.79
C GLU A 57 0.24 -7.78 3.01
N SER A 58 1.55 -8.09 3.04
CA SER A 58 2.49 -7.33 3.86
C SER A 58 2.50 -5.92 3.29
N ILE A 59 1.78 -5.03 3.95
CA ILE A 59 1.73 -3.60 3.61
C ILE A 59 3.10 -2.92 3.69
N ASP A 60 4.19 -3.65 4.00
CA ASP A 60 5.58 -3.20 4.06
C ASP A 60 5.67 -1.74 4.51
N ASN A 61 5.04 -1.54 5.67
CA ASN A 61 4.93 -0.34 6.47
C ASN A 61 4.51 0.91 5.65
N PHE A 62 3.26 1.37 5.85
CA PHE A 62 2.79 2.69 5.40
C PHE A 62 3.82 3.82 5.63
N LEU A 63 4.71 3.63 6.60
CA LEU A 63 5.92 4.40 6.82
C LEU A 63 6.70 4.80 5.56
N ARG A 64 6.98 3.88 4.62
CA ARG A 64 7.80 4.23 3.45
C ARG A 64 7.14 5.30 2.58
N PRO A 65 5.87 5.18 2.15
CA PRO A 65 5.22 6.27 1.44
C PRO A 65 4.98 7.51 2.32
N LEU A 66 4.67 7.34 3.61
CA LEU A 66 4.45 8.48 4.52
C LEU A 66 5.73 9.33 4.70
N ARG A 67 6.90 8.71 4.83
CA ARG A 67 8.22 9.40 4.87
C ARG A 67 8.57 10.15 3.58
N ARG A 68 7.86 9.86 2.48
CA ARG A 68 8.06 10.53 1.20
C ARG A 68 7.11 11.71 1.02
N LEU A 69 6.24 11.99 1.99
CA LEU A 69 5.37 13.16 1.94
C LEU A 69 6.19 14.44 2.14
N ASP A 70 5.97 15.40 1.26
CA ASP A 70 6.65 16.69 1.21
C ASP A 70 5.69 17.87 1.41
N GLY A 71 4.40 17.63 1.66
CA GLY A 71 3.40 18.69 1.86
C GLY A 71 2.99 19.43 0.58
N HIS A 72 3.54 19.07 -0.59
CA HIS A 72 3.30 19.77 -1.85
C HIS A 72 2.89 18.84 -2.99
N HIS A 73 3.81 18.00 -3.48
CA HIS A 73 3.54 17.07 -4.59
C HIS A 73 3.05 15.72 -4.07
N ARG A 74 3.58 15.33 -2.91
CA ARG A 74 3.20 14.15 -2.15
C ARG A 74 2.71 14.66 -0.81
N PHE A 75 1.41 14.84 -0.69
CA PHE A 75 0.84 15.53 0.46
C PHE A 75 -0.24 14.71 1.16
N SER A 76 -0.75 13.63 0.55
CA SER A 76 -1.78 12.81 1.18
C SER A 76 -1.66 11.32 0.88
N VAL A 77 -2.14 10.53 1.83
CA VAL A 77 -2.40 9.09 1.70
C VAL A 77 -3.79 8.82 2.26
N GLN A 78 -4.64 8.11 1.52
CA GLN A 78 -5.97 7.72 1.97
C GLN A 78 -6.14 6.21 1.86
N LEU A 79 -6.44 5.56 2.99
CA LEU A 79 -6.78 4.16 3.07
C LEU A 79 -8.30 4.02 3.21
N THR A 80 -8.93 3.56 2.13
CA THR A 80 -10.39 3.39 2.04
C THR A 80 -10.73 1.91 2.16
N ARG A 81 -11.70 1.56 2.99
CA ARG A 81 -12.27 0.21 3.04
C ARG A 81 -13.30 0.04 1.92
N LEU A 82 -13.22 -1.07 1.19
CA LEU A 82 -14.22 -1.40 0.18
C LEU A 82 -15.54 -1.83 0.83
N PRO A 83 -16.70 -1.59 0.20
CA PRO A 83 -18.00 -2.00 0.75
C PRO A 83 -18.10 -3.50 1.02
N ALA A 84 -17.44 -4.30 0.18
CA ALA A 84 -17.27 -5.73 0.37
C ALA A 84 -15.91 -6.17 -0.19
N PRO A 85 -15.31 -7.26 0.33
CA PRO A 85 -14.16 -7.90 -0.29
C PRO A 85 -14.52 -8.35 -1.72
N MET A 86 -13.62 -8.10 -2.68
CA MET A 86 -13.86 -8.44 -4.09
C MET A 86 -12.56 -8.82 -4.80
N ARG A 87 -12.65 -9.58 -5.88
CA ARG A 87 -11.45 -9.89 -6.68
C ARG A 87 -11.03 -8.64 -7.47
N PRO A 88 -9.75 -8.46 -7.78
CA PRO A 88 -9.27 -7.35 -8.59
C PRO A 88 -10.03 -7.17 -9.92
N ALA A 89 -10.42 -8.27 -10.57
CA ALA A 89 -11.17 -8.25 -11.83
C ALA A 89 -12.60 -7.70 -11.70
N ASP A 90 -13.18 -7.74 -10.50
CA ASP A 90 -14.55 -7.27 -10.23
C ASP A 90 -14.57 -5.77 -9.86
N ILE A 91 -13.40 -5.11 -9.74
CA ILE A 91 -13.29 -3.69 -9.43
C ILE A 91 -13.64 -2.87 -10.65
N THR A 92 -14.87 -2.37 -10.70
CA THR A 92 -15.35 -1.51 -11.77
C THR A 92 -14.77 -0.09 -11.66
N PRO A 93 -14.77 0.70 -12.75
CA PRO A 93 -14.42 2.12 -12.69
C PRO A 93 -15.25 2.91 -11.67
N ALA A 94 -16.53 2.57 -11.49
CA ALA A 94 -17.40 3.21 -10.51
C ALA A 94 -16.95 2.95 -9.06
N ILE A 95 -16.55 1.72 -8.74
CA ILE A 95 -15.99 1.38 -7.43
C ILE A 95 -14.64 2.10 -7.22
N SER A 96 -13.81 2.14 -8.28
CA SER A 96 -12.50 2.77 -8.23
C SER A 96 -12.55 4.30 -8.07
N SER A 97 -13.55 4.98 -8.62
CA SER A 97 -13.72 6.43 -8.54
C SER A 97 -14.53 6.91 -7.34
N ALA A 98 -15.35 6.05 -6.73
CA ALA A 98 -16.16 6.42 -5.57
C ALA A 98 -15.30 7.01 -4.43
N PRO A 99 -15.77 8.04 -3.71
CA PRO A 99 -15.02 8.63 -2.59
C PRO A 99 -14.73 7.61 -1.48
N GLY A 100 -15.65 6.66 -1.30
CA GLY A 100 -15.60 5.64 -0.25
C GLY A 100 -16.28 6.13 1.03
N GLN A 101 -16.95 5.21 1.73
CA GLN A 101 -17.74 5.54 2.92
C GLN A 101 -16.94 5.48 4.21
N ASN A 102 -15.90 4.65 4.25
CA ASN A 102 -15.07 4.47 5.44
C ASN A 102 -13.61 4.59 5.03
N TYR A 103 -12.93 5.65 5.46
CA TYR A 103 -11.52 5.86 5.16
C TYR A 103 -10.79 6.56 6.30
N LEU A 104 -9.50 6.26 6.39
CA LEU A 104 -8.53 7.06 7.13
C LEU A 104 -7.64 7.77 6.11
N ARG A 105 -7.50 9.07 6.24
CA ARG A 105 -6.66 9.90 5.39
C ARG A 105 -5.62 10.61 6.23
N CYS A 106 -4.42 10.80 5.69
CA CYS A 106 -3.50 11.80 6.20
C CYS A 106 -3.20 12.86 5.16
N THR A 107 -2.90 14.07 5.65
CA THR A 107 -2.48 15.22 4.84
C THR A 107 -1.32 15.93 5.51
N GLY A 108 -0.28 16.31 4.77
CA GLY A 108 0.87 17.06 5.28
C GLY A 108 2.22 16.64 4.70
N SER A 109 3.29 16.97 5.42
CA SER A 109 4.65 16.49 5.18
C SER A 109 5.02 15.37 6.16
N ALA A 110 6.10 14.63 5.91
CA ALA A 110 6.51 13.51 6.76
C ALA A 110 6.70 13.88 8.25
N ASP A 111 7.05 15.12 8.55
CA ASP A 111 7.28 15.60 9.92
C ASP A 111 6.01 16.17 10.58
N ALA A 112 4.99 16.48 9.80
CA ALA A 112 3.74 17.09 10.27
C ALA A 112 2.56 16.60 9.43
N LEU A 113 1.90 15.56 9.92
CA LEU A 113 0.71 14.96 9.31
C LEU A 113 -0.52 15.18 10.19
N ILE A 114 -1.64 15.45 9.54
CA ILE A 114 -2.97 15.44 10.14
C ILE A 114 -3.64 14.16 9.69
N LEU A 115 -4.31 13.46 10.61
CA LEU A 115 -5.11 12.30 10.29
C LEU A 115 -6.60 12.61 10.42
N GLU A 116 -7.36 12.26 9.39
CA GLU A 116 -8.80 12.44 9.30
C GLU A 116 -9.47 11.09 9.11
N LEU A 117 -10.41 10.78 9.99
CA LEU A 117 -11.28 9.62 9.89
C LEU A 117 -12.62 10.05 9.28
N HIS A 118 -13.03 9.36 8.24
CA HIS A 118 -14.40 9.41 7.74
C HIS A 118 -15.06 8.06 7.96
N THR A 119 -16.24 8.09 8.55
CA THR A 119 -17.06 6.90 8.75
C THR A 119 -18.53 7.20 8.48
N VAL A 120 -19.26 6.20 8.00
CA VAL A 120 -20.72 6.26 7.90
C VAL A 120 -21.29 5.25 8.90
N VAL A 121 -21.96 5.75 9.93
CA VAL A 121 -22.64 4.95 10.95
C VAL A 121 -24.12 5.26 10.88
N ASP A 122 -24.95 4.22 10.71
CA ASP A 122 -26.41 4.33 10.58
C ASP A 122 -26.87 5.36 9.53
N GLY A 123 -26.11 5.46 8.42
CA GLY A 123 -26.39 6.40 7.33
C GLY A 123 -25.91 7.84 7.58
N ALA A 124 -25.43 8.16 8.79
CA ALA A 124 -24.83 9.44 9.11
C ALA A 124 -23.32 9.44 8.85
N ALA A 125 -22.87 10.31 7.95
CA ALA A 125 -21.44 10.53 7.73
C ALA A 125 -20.86 11.37 8.87
N ARG A 126 -19.72 10.95 9.41
CA ARG A 126 -18.95 11.68 10.41
C ARG A 126 -17.52 11.85 9.94
N ARG A 127 -17.01 13.06 10.11
CA ARG A 127 -15.60 13.40 9.91
C ARG A 127 -14.99 13.79 11.23
N CYS A 128 -13.87 13.17 11.54
CA CYS A 128 -13.14 13.43 12.76
C CYS A 128 -11.67 13.67 12.44
N VAL A 129 -11.07 14.66 13.08
CA VAL A 129 -9.61 14.75 13.21
C VAL A 129 -9.17 13.82 14.33
N VAL A 130 -8.14 13.03 14.06
CA VAL A 130 -7.50 12.16 15.04
C VAL A 130 -6.45 12.96 15.79
N GLY A 131 -6.35 12.78 17.10
CA GLY A 131 -5.31 13.38 17.92
C GLY A 131 -4.94 12.51 19.10
N ARG A 132 -3.87 12.86 19.80
CA ARG A 132 -3.51 12.28 21.09
C ARG A 132 -4.48 12.77 22.16
N ALA A 133 -4.57 12.04 23.27
CA ALA A 133 -5.29 12.52 24.45
C ALA A 133 -4.55 13.73 25.03
N GLY A 134 -5.23 14.88 25.10
CA GLY A 134 -4.66 16.13 25.58
C GLY A 134 -5.72 17.22 25.73
N SER A 135 -5.39 18.26 26.49
CA SER A 135 -6.26 19.43 26.65
C SER A 135 -6.26 20.26 25.38
N ARG A 136 -7.45 20.53 24.84
CA ARG A 136 -7.67 21.39 23.67
C ARG A 136 -8.13 22.76 24.11
N ASP A 137 -7.32 23.40 24.96
CA ASP A 137 -7.63 24.71 25.50
C ASP A 137 -7.16 25.79 24.49
N GLY A 138 -8.09 26.65 24.07
CA GLY A 138 -7.81 27.74 23.12
C GLY A 138 -8.07 27.38 21.65
N GLU A 139 -7.62 28.25 20.74
CA GLU A 139 -7.82 28.07 19.29
C GLU A 139 -6.70 27.21 18.67
N PRO A 140 -6.97 26.49 17.56
CA PRO A 140 -5.95 25.74 16.84
C PRO A 140 -4.81 26.65 16.35
N GLY A 141 -3.56 26.28 16.65
CA GLY A 141 -2.39 27.15 16.43
C GLY A 141 -1.39 26.66 15.40
N ILE A 142 -1.53 25.43 14.89
CA ILE A 142 -0.59 24.83 13.94
C ILE A 142 -1.20 24.79 12.55
N CYS A 143 -0.44 25.30 11.59
CA CYS A 143 -0.75 25.22 10.17
C CYS A 143 0.13 24.15 9.51
N VAL A 144 -0.48 23.09 9.01
CA VAL A 144 0.25 22.01 8.34
C VAL A 144 0.46 22.34 6.86
N GLN A 145 1.63 22.00 6.34
CA GLN A 145 1.96 22.24 4.94
C GLN A 145 1.10 21.39 4.02
N VAL A 146 0.35 22.08 3.15
CA VAL A 146 -0.47 21.49 2.11
C VAL A 146 -0.26 22.25 0.80
N PRO A 147 -0.64 21.66 -0.37
CA PRO A 147 -0.64 22.39 -1.63
C PRO A 147 -1.47 23.66 -1.54
N GLU A 148 -1.04 24.73 -2.23
CA GLU A 148 -1.75 26.03 -2.24
C GLU A 148 -3.20 25.94 -2.73
N SER A 149 -3.52 24.90 -3.50
CA SER A 149 -4.88 24.62 -3.95
C SER A 149 -5.81 24.08 -2.85
N MET A 150 -5.29 23.80 -1.65
CA MET A 150 -6.07 23.31 -0.51
C MET A 150 -6.05 24.34 0.63
N PRO A 151 -7.18 24.52 1.34
CA PRO A 151 -7.19 25.35 2.53
C PRO A 151 -6.26 24.75 3.58
N ALA A 152 -5.32 25.55 4.07
CA ALA A 152 -4.40 25.09 5.09
C ALA A 152 -5.15 24.83 6.41
N PRO A 153 -5.13 23.60 6.93
CA PRO A 153 -5.86 23.24 8.14
C PRO A 153 -5.15 23.80 9.38
N TRP A 154 -5.92 24.47 10.24
CA TRP A 154 -5.49 24.89 11.57
C TRP A 154 -5.85 23.81 12.58
N ILE A 155 -4.85 23.25 13.26
CA ILE A 155 -5.03 22.13 14.20
C ILE A 155 -4.31 22.33 15.53
N TYR A 156 -4.68 21.50 16.51
CA TYR A 156 -4.04 21.47 17.81
C TYR A 156 -2.70 20.70 17.74
N PRO A 157 -1.74 21.00 18.64
CA PRO A 157 -0.48 20.27 18.74
C PRO A 157 -0.64 18.76 18.85
N ASP A 158 -1.63 18.30 19.60
CA ASP A 158 -1.90 16.88 19.81
C ASP A 158 -2.46 16.17 18.56
N GLU A 159 -2.85 16.91 17.52
CA GLU A 159 -3.41 16.40 16.26
C GLU A 159 -2.35 16.29 15.15
N VAL A 160 -1.11 16.65 15.44
CA VAL A 160 0.04 16.51 14.53
C VAL A 160 0.75 15.20 14.79
N PHE A 161 1.02 14.43 13.74
CA PHE A 161 1.74 13.17 13.80
C PHE A 161 2.95 13.16 12.88
N THR A 162 3.98 12.42 13.28
CA THR A 162 5.08 12.08 12.38
C THR A 162 4.65 10.96 11.41
N ALA A 163 5.43 10.72 10.36
CA ALA A 163 5.23 9.59 9.47
C ALA A 163 5.27 8.24 10.21
N GLU A 164 6.12 8.12 11.25
CA GLU A 164 6.22 6.97 12.14
C GLU A 164 4.91 6.72 12.88
N ASP A 165 4.41 7.72 13.61
CA ASP A 165 3.15 7.57 14.35
C ASP A 165 1.98 7.27 13.39
N ALA A 166 1.91 7.99 12.26
CA ALA A 166 0.87 7.81 11.28
C ALA A 166 0.88 6.38 10.70
N ALA A 167 2.06 5.79 10.47
CA ALA A 167 2.17 4.43 9.96
C ALA A 167 1.52 3.40 10.91
N GLU A 168 1.74 3.55 12.21
CA GLU A 168 1.15 2.69 13.24
C GLU A 168 -0.38 2.83 13.27
N ILE A 169 -0.89 4.07 13.14
CA ILE A 169 -2.33 4.35 13.11
C ILE A 169 -2.98 3.74 11.87
N PHE A 170 -2.36 3.89 10.70
CA PHE A 170 -2.83 3.27 9.47
C PHE A 170 -2.83 1.75 9.54
N ALA A 171 -1.78 1.15 10.15
CA ALA A 171 -1.74 -0.28 10.38
C ALA A 171 -2.88 -0.74 11.29
N GLY A 172 -3.13 -0.04 12.40
CA GLY A 172 -4.27 -0.34 13.28
C GLY A 172 -5.62 -0.24 12.58
N TYR A 173 -5.84 0.82 11.80
CA TYR A 173 -7.07 1.01 11.03
C TYR A 173 -7.24 -0.03 9.93
N PHE A 174 -6.17 -0.43 9.24
CA PHE A 174 -6.23 -1.47 8.21
C PHE A 174 -6.82 -2.78 8.75
N HIS A 175 -6.36 -3.21 9.93
CA HIS A 175 -6.82 -4.46 10.53
C HIS A 175 -8.21 -4.33 11.17
N THR A 176 -8.47 -3.25 11.91
CA THR A 176 -9.67 -3.14 12.76
C THR A 176 -10.81 -2.36 12.11
N GLY A 177 -10.51 -1.49 11.15
CA GLY A 177 -11.46 -0.50 10.61
C GLY A 177 -11.72 0.66 11.58
N THR A 178 -10.97 0.75 12.67
CA THR A 178 -11.12 1.79 13.70
C THR A 178 -9.77 2.42 14.04
N VAL A 179 -9.79 3.65 14.54
CA VAL A 179 -8.57 4.28 15.06
C VAL A 179 -8.09 3.52 16.31
N PRO A 180 -6.78 3.30 16.50
CA PRO A 180 -6.24 2.62 17.68
C PRO A 180 -6.72 3.23 19.01
N PRO A 181 -6.85 2.42 20.07
CA PRO A 181 -7.24 2.91 21.39
C PRO A 181 -6.20 3.91 21.95
N GLY A 182 -6.67 4.87 22.75
CA GLY A 182 -5.82 5.91 23.35
C GLY A 182 -5.71 7.20 22.53
N LEU A 183 -6.24 7.20 21.31
CA LEU A 183 -6.39 8.41 20.50
C LEU A 183 -7.77 9.04 20.71
N ALA A 184 -7.81 10.37 20.61
CA ALA A 184 -9.02 11.17 20.71
C ALA A 184 -9.53 11.54 19.31
N LEU A 185 -10.84 11.57 19.14
CA LEU A 185 -11.50 12.04 17.92
C LEU A 185 -12.14 13.40 18.19
N ARG A 186 -11.92 14.35 17.28
CA ARG A 186 -12.62 15.64 17.27
C ARG A 186 -13.48 15.72 16.03
N GLU A 187 -14.79 15.79 16.18
CA GLU A 187 -15.68 16.00 15.05
C GLU A 187 -15.39 17.36 14.39
N THR A 188 -15.34 17.36 13.06
CA THR A 188 -15.24 18.57 12.25
C THR A 188 -16.51 18.74 11.43
N ALA A 189 -17.05 19.95 11.42
CA ALA A 189 -18.11 20.31 10.47
C ALA A 189 -17.49 20.36 9.07
N GLU A 190 -18.26 19.94 8.05
CA GLU A 190 -17.93 20.21 6.64
C GLU A 190 -17.96 21.70 6.31
#